data_AF-A0A7Y0BP55-F1
#
_entry.id   AF-A0A7Y0BP55-F1
#
_cell.length_a   1.000
_cell.length_b   1.000
_cell.length_c   1.000
_cell.angle_alpha   90.00
_cell.angle_beta   90.00
_cell.angle_gamma   90.00
#
_symmetry.space_group_name_H-M   'P 1'
#
loop_
_entity.id
_entity.type
_entity.pdbx_description
1 polymer ?
#
loop_
_entity_poly.entity_id
_entity_poly.type
_entity_poly.pdbx_seq_one_letter_code
_entity_poly.pdbx_strand_id
1 'polypeptide(L)'
;MAQLKPQESRTAAEIAVDFMILHVEGRLDEAGEVELIRWFEQDPSHQRLFQNAMISWWDLENQGLQPEIAELRAEALQAYGRASQQRWRRFRRPLRRAWLVGAVALGLAVAGLAAVLLRLAG
;
A
#
# COMPACT_ATOMS: atom_id res chain seq x y z
N MET A 1 -7.04 -3.61 -46.69
CA MET A 1 -5.70 -4.14 -46.30
C MET A 1 -5.12 -3.20 -45.26
N ALA A 2 -5.21 -3.57 -43.98
CA ALA A 2 -4.61 -2.79 -42.91
C ALA A 2 -3.10 -3.07 -42.91
N GLN A 3 -2.29 -2.05 -43.20
CA GLN A 3 -0.85 -2.12 -43.01
C GLN A 3 -0.58 -2.23 -41.51
N LEU A 4 -0.12 -3.41 -41.07
CA LEU A 4 0.49 -3.58 -39.76
C LEU A 4 1.72 -2.68 -39.72
N LYS A 5 1.75 -1.74 -38.77
CA LYS A 5 2.93 -0.92 -38.48
C LYS A 5 4.14 -1.85 -38.27
N PRO A 6 5.33 -1.50 -38.77
CA PRO A 6 6.53 -2.30 -38.56
C PRO A 6 6.74 -2.50 -37.05
N GLN A 7 6.92 -3.76 -36.64
CA GLN A 7 7.34 -4.14 -35.29
C GLN A 7 8.63 -3.35 -34.98
N GLU A 8 8.55 -2.37 -34.09
CA GLU A 8 9.71 -1.56 -33.70
C GLU A 8 10.78 -2.48 -33.13
N SER A 9 11.92 -2.53 -33.80
CA SER A 9 13.14 -3.11 -33.24
C SER A 9 13.45 -2.36 -31.96
N ARG A 10 13.44 -3.05 -30.81
CA ARG A 10 13.74 -2.45 -29.52
C ARG A 10 15.07 -1.72 -29.57
N THR A 11 15.12 -0.52 -29.01
CA THR A 11 16.37 0.26 -28.96
C THR A 11 17.32 -0.31 -27.89
N ALA A 12 18.63 -0.11 -28.06
CA ALA A 12 19.62 -0.53 -27.05
C ALA A 12 19.37 0.13 -25.67
N ALA A 13 18.81 1.35 -25.66
CA ALA A 13 18.42 2.04 -24.43
C ALA A 13 17.24 1.33 -23.74
N GLU A 14 16.23 0.88 -24.49
CA GLU A 14 15.12 0.09 -23.93
C GLU A 14 15.59 -1.25 -23.36
N ILE A 15 16.55 -1.89 -24.01
CA ILE A 15 17.14 -3.15 -23.51
C ILE A 15 17.90 -2.89 -22.20
N ALA A 16 18.69 -1.81 -22.11
CA ALA A 16 19.34 -1.39 -20.87
C ALA A 16 18.34 -1.14 -19.73
N VAL A 17 17.21 -0.49 -20.03
CA VAL A 17 16.16 -0.21 -19.04
C VAL A 17 15.54 -1.51 -18.52
N ASP A 18 15.26 -2.50 -19.38
CA ASP A 18 14.71 -3.79 -18.94
C ASP A 18 15.67 -4.55 -18.03
N PHE A 19 16.96 -4.63 -18.40
CA PHE A 19 17.96 -5.25 -17.54
C PHE A 19 18.08 -4.52 -16.20
N MET A 20 18.01 -3.19 -16.21
CA MET A 20 18.02 -2.39 -14.98
C MET A 20 16.79 -2.71 -14.11
N ILE A 21 15.59 -2.78 -14.68
CA ILE A 21 14.36 -3.15 -13.95
C ILE A 21 14.50 -4.54 -13.32
N LEU A 22 14.92 -5.54 -14.09
CA LEU A 22 15.12 -6.90 -13.58
C LEU A 22 16.15 -6.94 -12.44
N HIS A 23 17.22 -6.17 -12.57
CA HIS A 23 18.27 -6.07 -11.56
C HIS A 23 17.74 -5.45 -10.25
N VAL A 24 17.07 -4.30 -10.31
CA VAL A 24 16.57 -3.60 -9.12
C VAL A 24 15.41 -4.35 -8.44
N GLU A 25 14.62 -5.11 -9.20
CA GLU A 25 13.58 -5.99 -8.65
C GLU A 25 14.14 -7.29 -8.03
N GLY A 26 15.45 -7.55 -8.14
CA GLY A 26 16.06 -8.81 -7.69
C GLY A 26 15.61 -10.02 -8.51
N ARG A 27 15.17 -9.79 -9.74
CA ARG A 27 14.64 -10.81 -10.68
C ARG A 27 15.61 -11.15 -11.80
N LEU A 28 16.78 -10.52 -11.81
CA LEU A 28 17.89 -10.92 -12.67
C LEU A 28 18.55 -12.16 -12.06
N ASP A 29 18.26 -13.32 -12.64
CA ASP A 29 18.85 -14.60 -12.25
C ASP A 29 20.20 -14.82 -12.96
N GLU A 30 20.88 -15.92 -12.63
CA GLU A 30 22.21 -16.26 -13.19
C GLU A 30 22.19 -16.31 -14.73
N ALA A 31 21.11 -16.79 -15.34
CA ALA A 31 20.95 -16.81 -16.79
C ALA A 31 20.84 -15.38 -17.36
N GLY A 32 20.07 -14.51 -16.70
CA GLY A 32 19.94 -13.10 -17.05
C GLY A 32 21.25 -12.32 -16.88
N GLU A 33 22.06 -12.63 -15.87
CA GLU A 33 23.39 -12.03 -15.70
C GLU A 33 24.33 -12.41 -16.85
N VAL A 34 24.34 -13.68 -17.27
CA VAL A 34 25.13 -14.13 -18.43
C VAL A 34 24.64 -13.46 -19.71
N GLU A 35 23.34 -13.26 -19.88
CA GLU A 35 22.78 -12.56 -21.03
C GLU A 35 23.16 -11.08 -21.04
N LEU A 36 23.12 -10.41 -19.88
CA LEU A 36 23.56 -9.02 -19.72
C LEU A 36 25.04 -8.85 -20.07
N ILE A 37 25.90 -9.76 -19.59
CA ILE A 37 27.33 -9.76 -19.91
C ILE A 37 27.54 -9.94 -21.42
N ARG A 38 26.87 -10.93 -22.04
CA ARG A 38 26.95 -11.14 -23.49
C ARG A 38 26.48 -9.90 -24.25
N TRP A 39 25.46 -9.22 -23.76
CA TRP A 39 24.98 -7.99 -24.37
C TRP A 39 26.01 -6.85 -24.26
N PHE A 40 26.75 -6.74 -23.16
CA PHE A 40 27.86 -5.79 -23.04
C PHE A 40 29.03 -6.10 -23.99
N GLU A 41 29.31 -7.38 -24.23
CA GLU A 41 30.38 -7.81 -25.16
C GLU A 41 30.07 -7.47 -26.63
N GLN A 42 28.80 -7.30 -27.00
CA GLN A 42 28.38 -6.96 -28.36
C GLN A 42 28.70 -5.52 -28.74
N ASP A 43 28.56 -4.58 -27.80
CA ASP A 43 28.89 -3.16 -28.00
C ASP A 43 29.27 -2.50 -26.66
N PRO A 44 30.49 -1.93 -26.53
CA PRO A 44 30.88 -1.17 -25.34
C PRO A 44 29.94 -0.01 -24.96
N SER A 45 29.14 0.49 -25.90
CA SER A 45 28.12 1.51 -25.63
C SER A 45 26.99 0.99 -24.73
N HIS A 46 26.68 -0.32 -24.77
CA HIS A 46 25.63 -0.95 -23.99
C HIS A 46 25.89 -0.87 -22.48
N GLN A 47 27.14 -1.03 -22.06
CA GLN A 47 27.52 -0.88 -20.66
C GLN A 47 27.24 0.54 -20.15
N ARG A 48 27.51 1.57 -20.97
CA ARG A 48 27.21 2.97 -20.63
C ARG A 48 25.71 3.22 -20.55
N LEU A 49 24.92 2.63 -21.45
CA LEU A 49 23.46 2.75 -21.41
C LEU A 49 22.88 2.14 -20.14
N PHE A 50 23.34 0.94 -19.75
CA PHE A 50 22.93 0.31 -18.50
C PHE A 50 23.33 1.12 -17.27
N GLN A 51 24.57 1.63 -17.22
CA GLN A 51 25.02 2.51 -16.13
C GLN A 51 24.17 3.79 -16.03
N ASN A 52 23.85 4.42 -17.16
CA ASN A 52 23.00 5.61 -17.19
C ASN A 52 21.58 5.30 -16.68
N ALA A 53 21.03 4.14 -17.03
CA ALA A 53 19.75 3.68 -16.51
C ALA A 53 19.79 3.48 -14.99
N MET A 54 20.85 2.84 -14.46
CA MET A 54 21.07 2.66 -13.02
C MET A 54 21.22 3.98 -12.26
N ILE A 55 21.99 4.93 -12.80
CA ILE A 55 22.14 6.27 -12.20
C ILE A 55 20.78 6.99 -12.15
N SER A 56 20.04 6.96 -13.25
CA SER A 56 18.72 7.59 -13.34
C SER A 56 17.72 6.97 -12.35
N TRP A 57 17.77 5.64 -12.17
CA TRP A 57 16.99 4.93 -11.16
C TRP A 57 17.36 5.36 -9.74
N TRP A 58 18.66 5.42 -9.43
CA TRP A 58 19.15 5.84 -8.11
C TRP A 58 18.78 7.29 -7.80
N ASP A 59 18.89 8.19 -8.77
CA ASP A 59 18.46 9.58 -8.62
C ASP A 59 16.97 9.69 -8.32
N LEU A 60 16.14 8.87 -8.98
CA LEU A 60 14.70 8.79 -8.71
C LEU A 60 14.42 8.27 -7.29
N GLU A 61 15.12 7.22 -6.87
CA GLU A 61 14.98 6.64 -5.53
C GLU A 61 15.36 7.64 -4.44
N ASN A 62 16.46 8.38 -4.63
CA ASN A 62 16.92 9.40 -3.70
C ASN A 62 16.03 10.64 -3.65
N GLN A 63 15.40 11.02 -4.77
CA GLN A 63 14.38 12.07 -4.75
C GLN A 63 13.19 11.67 -3.87
N GLY A 64 12.82 10.39 -3.84
CA GLY A 64 11.78 9.86 -2.95
C GLY A 64 12.13 9.93 -1.44
N LEU A 65 13.42 10.11 -1.11
CA LEU A 65 13.93 10.29 0.24
C LEU A 65 14.02 11.76 0.67
N GLN A 66 13.61 12.71 -0.19
CA GLN A 66 13.61 14.11 0.19
C GLN A 66 12.70 14.34 1.40
N PRO A 67 13.15 15.14 2.38
CA PRO A 67 12.44 15.35 3.64
C PRO A 67 11.02 15.87 3.41
N GLU A 68 10.81 16.65 2.36
CA GLU A 68 9.52 17.19 1.95
C GLU A 68 8.50 16.08 1.59
N ILE A 69 8.93 15.01 0.92
CA ILE A 69 8.05 13.87 0.59
C ILE A 69 7.75 13.03 1.84
N ALA A 70 8.72 12.92 2.76
CA ALA A 70 8.52 12.29 4.05
C ALA A 70 7.55 13.09 4.94
N GLU A 71 7.64 14.41 4.93
CA GLU A 71 6.72 15.32 5.62
C GLU A 71 5.30 15.20 5.07
N LEU A 72 5.12 15.15 3.75
CA LEU A 72 3.81 14.93 3.12
C LEU A 72 3.20 13.58 3.50
N ARG A 73 4.02 12.52 3.59
CA ARG A 73 3.56 11.19 4.07
C ARG A 73 3.16 11.24 5.55
N ALA A 74 3.95 11.92 6.38
CA ALA A 74 3.64 12.10 7.80
C ALA A 74 2.34 12.90 7.98
N GLU A 75 2.15 13.97 7.21
CA GLU A 75 0.94 14.79 7.26
C GLU A 75 -0.30 14.00 6.80
N ALA A 76 -0.18 13.23 5.71
CA ALA A 76 -1.25 12.35 5.23
C ALA A 76 -1.64 11.27 6.26
N LEU A 77 -0.65 10.64 6.91
CA LEU A 77 -0.90 9.66 7.98
C LEU A 77 -1.56 10.29 9.20
N GLN A 78 -1.15 11.50 9.59
CA GLN A 78 -1.79 12.23 10.67
C GLN A 78 -3.23 12.63 10.33
N ALA A 79 -3.50 13.05 9.09
CA ALA A 79 -4.84 13.34 8.61
C ALA A 79 -5.74 12.08 8.64
N TYR A 80 -5.22 10.94 8.18
CA TYR A 80 -5.91 9.65 8.26
C TYR A 80 -6.18 9.20 9.70
N GLY A 81 -5.19 9.34 10.59
CA GLY A 81 -5.33 9.04 12.02
C GLY A 81 -6.43 9.87 12.68
N ARG A 82 -6.47 11.19 12.42
CA ARG A 82 -7.53 12.09 12.91
C ARG A 82 -8.92 11.69 12.39
N ALA A 83 -9.04 11.39 11.11
CA ALA A 83 -10.29 10.96 10.49
C ALA A 83 -10.78 9.60 11.03
N SER A 84 -9.86 8.65 11.21
CA SER A 84 -10.15 7.34 11.80
C SER A 84 -10.62 7.48 13.24
N GLN A 85 -9.90 8.23 14.10
CA GLN A 85 -10.31 8.46 15.48
C GLN A 85 -11.70 9.11 15.61
N GLN A 86 -12.03 10.06 14.72
CA GLN A 86 -13.37 10.64 14.67
C GLN A 86 -14.44 9.60 14.29
N ARG A 87 -14.17 8.72 13.32
CA ARG A 87 -15.08 7.61 12.98
C ARG A 87 -15.31 6.66 14.15
N TRP A 88 -14.23 6.24 14.84
CA TRP A 88 -14.31 5.38 16.02
C TRP A 88 -15.10 6.03 17.18
N ARG A 89 -14.90 7.33 17.42
CA ARG A 89 -15.67 8.09 18.41
C ARG A 89 -17.16 8.19 18.04
N ARG A 90 -17.48 8.31 16.76
CA ARG A 90 -18.86 8.35 16.25
C ARG A 90 -19.57 6.99 16.39
N PHE A 91 -18.85 5.89 16.18
CA PHE A 91 -19.37 4.51 16.31
C PHE A 91 -19.57 4.05 17.77
N ARG A 92 -18.70 4.47 18.70
CA ARG A 92 -18.82 4.08 20.13
C ARG A 92 -19.97 4.75 20.89
N ARG A 93 -20.38 5.95 20.49
CA ARG A 93 -21.43 6.72 21.18
C ARG A 93 -22.82 6.04 21.18
N PRO A 94 -23.35 5.52 20.05
CA PRO A 94 -24.65 4.86 20.05
C PRO A 94 -24.62 3.50 20.77
N LEU A 95 -23.53 2.74 20.64
CA LEU A 95 -23.41 1.42 21.29
C LEU A 95 -23.47 1.55 22.82
N ARG A 96 -22.74 2.51 23.40
CA ARG A 96 -22.74 2.73 24.85
C ARG A 96 -24.09 3.18 25.41
N ARG A 97 -24.87 3.93 24.61
CA ARG A 97 -26.25 4.31 24.95
C ARG A 97 -27.20 3.10 24.89
N ALA A 98 -27.06 2.24 23.88
CA ALA A 98 -27.87 1.03 23.74
C ALA A 98 -27.67 0.05 24.91
N TRP A 99 -26.43 -0.13 25.37
CA TRP A 99 -26.14 -0.98 26.54
C TRP A 99 -26.74 -0.45 27.85
N LEU A 100 -26.70 0.88 28.06
CA LEU A 100 -27.31 1.49 29.25
C LEU A 100 -28.84 1.35 29.24
N VAL A 101 -29.49 1.53 28.09
CA VAL A 101 -30.95 1.35 27.96
C VAL A 101 -31.34 -0.11 28.18
N GLY A 102 -30.57 -1.06 27.63
CA GLY A 102 -30.81 -2.49 27.84
C GLY A 102 -30.70 -2.92 29.30
N ALA A 103 -29.71 -2.41 30.04
CA ALA A 103 -29.53 -2.73 31.45
C ALA A 103 -30.68 -2.21 32.33
N VAL A 104 -31.18 -1.00 32.06
CA VAL A 104 -32.34 -0.43 32.78
C VAL A 104 -33.61 -1.23 32.52
N ALA A 105 -33.88 -1.59 31.26
CA ALA A 105 -35.05 -2.39 30.90
C ALA A 105 -35.04 -3.77 31.56
N LEU A 106 -33.87 -4.44 31.59
CA LEU A 106 -33.72 -5.74 32.26
C LEU A 106 -33.93 -5.63 33.78
N GLY A 107 -33.38 -4.59 34.42
CA GLY A 107 -33.57 -4.35 35.85
C GLY A 107 -35.05 -4.14 36.21
N LEU A 108 -35.78 -3.36 35.41
CA LEU A 108 -37.22 -3.15 35.58
C LEU A 108 -38.02 -4.44 35.38
N ALA A 109 -37.66 -5.27 34.40
CA ALA A 109 -38.33 -6.55 34.16
C ALA A 109 -38.14 -7.51 35.33
N VAL A 110 -36.92 -7.63 35.86
CA VAL A 110 -36.62 -8.49 37.03
C VAL A 110 -37.32 -7.97 38.29
N ALA A 111 -37.32 -6.66 38.53
CA ALA A 111 -38.02 -6.08 39.66
C ALA A 111 -39.55 -6.28 39.57
N GLY A 112 -40.13 -6.15 38.37
CA GLY A 112 -41.54 -6.45 38.12
C GLY A 112 -41.89 -7.91 38.36
N LEU A 113 -41.06 -8.84 37.87
CA LEU A 113 -41.23 -10.28 38.09
C LEU A 113 -41.15 -10.66 39.56
N ALA A 114 -40.18 -10.10 40.30
CA ALA A 114 -40.04 -10.31 41.73
C ALA A 114 -41.27 -9.80 42.51
N ALA A 115 -41.80 -8.62 42.14
CA ALA A 115 -42.99 -8.05 42.75
C ALA A 115 -44.25 -8.91 42.50
N VAL A 116 -44.38 -9.49 41.31
CA VAL A 116 -45.50 -10.39 40.97
C VAL A 116 -45.40 -11.71 41.75
N LEU A 117 -44.20 -12.30 41.85
CA LEU A 117 -43.98 -13.53 42.61
C LEU A 117 -44.25 -13.33 44.11
N LEU A 118 -43.83 -12.20 44.69
CA LEU A 118 -44.12 -11.89 46.09
C LEU A 118 -45.62 -11.78 46.37
N ARG A 119 -46.39 -11.28 45.40
CA ARG A 119 -47.84 -11.07 45.52
C ARG A 119 -48.65 -12.36 45.35
N LEU A 120 -48.08 -13.39 44.72
CA LEU A 120 -48.69 -14.72 44.58
C LEU A 120 -48.36 -15.64 45.76
N ALA A 121 -47.31 -15.34 46.52
CA ALA A 121 -46.81 -16.15 47.62
C ALA A 121 -47.32 -15.71 49.01
N GLY A 122 -48.03 -14.57 49.11
CA GLY A 122 -48.66 -14.08 50.33
C GLY A 122 -50.18 -14.11 50.23
#